data_AF-A0A496YS72-F1
#
_entry.id   AF-A0A496YS72-F1
#
_cell.length_a   1.000
_cell.length_b   1.000
_cell.length_c   1.000
_cell.angle_alpha   90.00
_cell.angle_beta   90.00
_cell.angle_gamma   90.00
#
_symmetry.space_group_name_H-M   'P 1'
#
loop_
_entity.id
_entity.type
_entity.pdbx_description
1 polymer ?
#
loop_
_entity_poly.entity_id
_entity_poly.type
_entity_poly.pdbx_seq_one_letter_code
_entity_poly.pdbx_strand_id
1 'polypeptide(L)'
;LRNLLEKGLIRIMGRKNLPGRPLVYGTTKKFLEVFDLKDIDSLPKLKEIKTLGTQEDETMEISKQSAQAERPNQETAEESL
;
A
#
# COMPACT_ATOMS: atom_id res chain seq x y z
N LEU A 1 2.38 -4.63 -11.09
CA LEU A 1 1.76 -4.73 -12.44
C LEU A 1 1.29 -6.14 -12.79
N ARG A 2 2.15 -7.17 -12.68
CA ARG A 2 1.83 -8.56 -13.04
C ARG A 2 0.53 -9.08 -12.39
N ASN A 3 0.37 -8.85 -11.09
CA ASN A 3 -0.82 -9.25 -10.35
C ASN A 3 -2.12 -8.57 -10.85
N LEU A 4 -2.07 -7.30 -11.24
CA LEU A 4 -3.25 -6.57 -11.75
C LEU A 4 -3.65 -7.08 -13.15
N LEU A 5 -2.66 -7.43 -13.99
CA LEU A 5 -2.89 -8.05 -15.29
C LEU A 5 -3.49 -9.46 -15.13
N GLU A 6 -2.94 -10.28 -14.23
CA GLU A 6 -3.43 -11.63 -13.93
C GLU A 6 -4.85 -11.64 -13.37
N LYS A 7 -5.17 -10.68 -12.49
CA LYS A 7 -6.54 -10.51 -11.97
C LYS A 7 -7.50 -9.94 -13.01
N GLY A 8 -6.99 -9.44 -14.14
CA GLY A 8 -7.76 -8.82 -15.21
C GLY A 8 -8.28 -7.43 -14.86
N LEU A 9 -7.70 -6.74 -13.87
CA LEU A 9 -8.07 -5.38 -13.47
C LEU A 9 -7.54 -4.33 -14.46
N ILE A 10 -6.42 -4.65 -15.13
CA ILE A 10 -5.84 -3.80 -16.17
C ILE A 10 -5.56 -4.63 -17.42
N ARG A 11 -5.52 -3.99 -18.58
CA ARG A 11 -5.19 -4.60 -19.87
C ARG A 11 -4.22 -3.75 -20.68
N ILE A 12 -3.57 -4.37 -21.65
CA ILE A 12 -2.74 -3.66 -22.63
C ILE A 12 -3.66 -3.01 -23.66
N MET A 13 -3.57 -1.69 -23.78
CA MET A 13 -4.33 -0.86 -24.71
C MET A 13 -3.60 -0.65 -26.05
N GLY A 14 -2.30 -0.91 -26.09
CA GLY A 14 -1.49 -0.82 -27.30
C GLY A 14 -0.09 -0.31 -27.00
N ARG A 15 0.54 0.28 -28.02
CA ARG A 15 1.86 0.91 -27.91
C ARG A 15 1.74 2.37 -28.32
N LYS A 16 2.42 3.26 -27.59
CA LYS A 16 2.43 4.68 -27.93
C LYS A 16 3.43 4.96 -29.06
N ASN A 17 3.10 5.86 -29.98
CA ASN A 17 3.97 6.31 -31.08
C ASN A 17 5.04 7.31 -30.59
N LEU A 18 5.84 6.88 -29.62
CA LEU A 18 6.99 7.60 -29.08
C LEU A 18 8.25 6.74 -29.23
N PRO A 19 9.46 7.33 -29.21
CA PRO A 19 10.70 6.55 -29.20
C PRO A 19 10.69 5.53 -28.05
N GLY A 20 11.05 4.29 -28.34
CA GLY A 20 10.94 3.15 -27.41
C GLY A 20 9.57 2.44 -27.41
N ARG A 21 8.55 2.98 -28.10
CA ARG A 21 7.21 2.39 -28.28
C ARG A 21 6.64 1.74 -27.01
N PRO A 22 6.52 2.50 -25.90
CA PRO A 22 6.12 1.95 -24.61
C PRO A 22 4.71 1.36 -24.67
N LEU A 23 4.49 0.31 -23.88
CA LEU A 23 3.18 -0.31 -23.71
C LEU A 23 2.26 0.63 -22.92
N VAL A 24 1.05 0.81 -23.42
CA VAL A 24 -0.01 1.57 -22.76
C VAL A 24 -0.92 0.59 -22.05
N TYR A 25 -1.18 0.84 -20.78
CA TYR A 25 -2.11 0.06 -19.95
C TYR A 25 -3.36 0.88 -19.68
N GLY A 26 -4.50 0.21 -19.59
CA GLY A 26 -5.77 0.82 -19.19
C GLY A 26 -6.53 -0.10 -18.24
N THR A 27 -7.50 0.46 -17.51
CA THR A 27 -8.41 -0.30 -16.65
C THR A 27 -9.43 -1.08 -17.49
N THR A 28 -10.03 -2.10 -16.88
CA THR A 28 -11.06 -2.94 -17.50
C THR A 28 -12.40 -2.76 -16.80
N LYS A 29 -13.48 -3.32 -17.35
CA LYS A 29 -14.79 -3.35 -16.67
C LYS A 29 -14.73 -4.06 -15.32
N LYS A 30 -13.90 -5.10 -15.22
CA LYS A 30 -13.67 -5.84 -13.97
C LYS A 30 -13.07 -4.97 -12.87
N PHE A 31 -12.26 -3.97 -13.23
CA PHE A 31 -11.81 -2.97 -12.26
C PHE A 31 -13.00 -2.18 -11.73
N LEU A 32 -13.86 -1.67 -12.61
CA LEU A 32 -15.05 -0.93 -12.20
C LEU A 32 -15.97 -1.77 -11.30
N GLU A 33 -16.18 -3.04 -11.64
CA GLU A 33 -16.98 -3.98 -10.82
C GLU A 33 -16.36 -4.23 -9.43
N VAL A 34 -15.04 -4.38 -9.33
CA VAL A 34 -14.35 -4.64 -8.05
C VAL A 34 -14.37 -3.42 -7.13
N PHE A 35 -14.32 -2.21 -7.71
CA PHE A 35 -14.38 -0.96 -6.96
C PHE A 35 -15.81 -0.39 -6.84
N ASP A 36 -16.81 -1.14 -7.31
CA ASP A 36 -18.23 -0.75 -7.35
C ASP A 36 -18.47 0.64 -8.00
N LEU A 37 -17.75 0.90 -9.09
CA LEU A 37 -17.81 2.13 -9.87
C LEU A 37 -18.68 1.90 -11.10
N LYS A 38 -19.49 2.91 -11.45
CA LYS A 38 -20.24 2.90 -12.72
C LYS A 38 -19.34 3.24 -13.90
N ASP A 39 -18.48 4.25 -13.72
CA ASP A 39 -17.65 4.81 -14.78
C ASP A 39 -16.29 5.30 -14.25
N ILE A 40 -15.33 5.52 -15.14
CA ILE A 40 -14.00 6.03 -14.78
C ILE A 40 -14.07 7.40 -14.09
N ASP A 41 -15.07 8.22 -14.44
CA ASP A 41 -15.25 9.57 -13.89
C ASP A 41 -15.81 9.56 -12.46
N SER A 42 -16.32 8.41 -12.00
CA SER A 42 -16.79 8.22 -10.62
C SER A 42 -15.67 7.91 -9.63
N LEU A 43 -14.41 7.91 -10.09
CA LEU A 43 -13.26 7.77 -9.21
C LEU A 43 -13.18 8.94 -8.23
N PRO A 44 -12.99 8.67 -6.92
CA PRO A 44 -12.80 9.73 -5.93
C PRO A 44 -11.60 10.58 -6.30
N LYS A 45 -11.71 11.89 -6.08
CA LYS A 45 -10.61 12.80 -6.37
C LYS A 45 -9.44 12.50 -5.43
N LEU A 46 -8.22 12.81 -5.85
CA LEU A 46 -7.01 12.60 -5.04
C LEU A 46 -7.10 13.18 -3.62
N LYS A 47 -7.88 14.26 -3.44
CA LYS A 47 -8.13 14.90 -2.14
C LYS A 47 -9.01 14.05 -1.22
N GLU A 48 -9.96 13.29 -1.77
CA GLU A 48 -10.91 12.43 -1.05
C GLU A 48 -10.32 11.03 -0.78
N ILE A 49 -9.34 10.59 -1.57
CA ILE A 49 -8.63 9.32 -1.32
C ILE A 49 -7.87 9.36 0.02
N LYS A 50 -7.28 10.52 0.36
CA LYS A 50 -6.54 10.69 1.62
C LYS A 50 -7.43 10.49 2.85
N THR A 51 -8.72 10.83 2.74
CA THR A 51 -9.70 10.64 3.82
C THR A 51 -10.25 9.22 3.89
N LEU A 52 -10.22 8.46 2.79
CA LEU A 52 -10.65 7.07 2.73
C LEU A 52 -9.56 6.10 3.22
N GLY A 53 -8.29 6.41 2.98
CA GLY A 53 -7.15 5.55 3.34
C GLY A 53 -6.67 5.65 4.80
N THR A 54 -7.30 6.45 5.65
CA THR A 54 -6.83 6.67 7.03
C THR A 54 -7.29 5.58 8.01
N GLN A 55 -8.09 4.59 7.59
CA GLN A 55 -8.63 3.58 8.52
C GLN A 55 -7.80 2.30 8.64
N GLU A 56 -6.72 2.14 7.86
CA GLU A 56 -5.95 0.88 7.83
C GLU A 56 -4.48 1.05 8.25
N ASP A 57 -3.94 2.28 8.25
CA ASP A 57 -2.52 2.54 8.58
C ASP A 57 -2.23 2.69 10.09
N GLU A 58 -3.24 2.79 10.96
CA GLU A 58 -3.03 3.00 12.41
C GLU A 58 -2.56 1.75 13.19
N THR A 59 -2.45 0.58 12.54
CA THR A 59 -2.02 -0.66 13.24
C THR A 59 -0.50 -0.89 13.25
N MET A 60 0.31 -0.04 12.62
CA MET A 60 1.77 -0.26 12.46
C MET A 60 2.68 0.76 13.18
N GLU A 61 2.18 1.59 14.10
CA GLU A 61 3.05 2.44 14.94
C GLU A 61 3.23 1.97 16.39
N ILE A 62 2.39 1.05 16.90
CA ILE A 62 2.45 0.62 18.31
C ILE A 62 3.65 -0.29 18.61
N SER A 63 4.23 -0.97 17.62
CA SER A 63 5.30 -1.96 17.84
C SER A 63 6.73 -1.40 17.91
N LYS A 64 6.94 -0.08 17.80
CA LYS A 64 8.30 0.50 17.86
C LYS A 64 8.73 1.03 19.22
N GLN A 65 7.82 1.13 20.20
CA GLN A 65 8.13 1.77 21.49
C GLN A 65 8.38 0.80 22.65
N SER A 66 8.12 -0.50 22.48
CA SER A 66 8.34 -1.53 23.52
C SER A 66 9.69 -2.24 23.47
N ALA A 67 10.56 -1.94 22.49
CA ALA A 67 11.86 -2.62 22.33
C ALA A 67 13.06 -1.92 23.02
N GLN A 68 12.83 -0.98 23.94
CA GLN A 68 13.90 -0.25 24.63
C GLN A 68 13.89 -0.35 26.16
N ALA A 69 13.14 -1.31 26.72
CA ALA A 69 13.14 -1.60 28.15
C ALA A 69 13.47 -3.07 28.41
N GLU A 70 14.72 -3.47 28.14
CA GLU A 70 15.33 -4.67 28.76
C GLU A 70 16.85 -4.64 28.57
N ARG A 71 17.56 -4.02 29.51
CA ARG A 71 18.92 -4.45 29.86
C ARG A 71 18.84 -5.04 31.28
N PRO A 72 18.97 -6.36 31.46
CA PRO A 72 19.12 -6.93 32.78
C PRO A 72 20.56 -6.69 33.22
N ASN A 73 20.78 -5.95 34.31
CA ASN A 73 22.04 -6.04 35.04
C ASN A 73 21.70 -6.31 36.51
N GLN A 74 21.54 -7.58 36.84
CA GLN A 74 21.77 -8.08 38.17
C GLN A 74 23.25 -8.49 38.22
N GLU A 75 24.08 -7.68 38.85
CA GLU A 75 25.31 -8.16 39.46
C GLU A 75 25.23 -7.86 40.96
N THR A 76 25.44 -8.94 41.70
CA THR A 76 25.13 -9.24 43.09
C THR A 76 25.75 -8.26 44.09
N ALA A 77 25.02 -8.04 45.19
CA ALA A 77 25.46 -7.32 46.36
C ALA A 77 26.61 -8.04 47.11
N GLU A 78 27.37 -7.24 47.86
CA GLU A 78 28.10 -7.66 49.07
C GLU A 78 29.33 -8.57 48.93
N GLU A 79 30.53 -7.97 48.94
CA GLU A 79 31.61 -8.48 49.80
C GLU A 79 32.50 -7.33 50.32
N SER A 80 32.27 -7.05 51.60
CA SER A 80 33.11 -6.46 52.65
C SER A 80 34.60 -6.18 52.35
N LEU A 81 35.06 -4.95 52.57
CA LEU A 81 35.94 -4.53 53.69
C LEU A 81 36.15 -3.01 53.71
#